data_AF-A0AAE2BYV7-F1
#
_entry.id   AF-A0AAE2BYV7-F1
#
_cell.length_a   1.000
_cell.length_b   1.000
_cell.length_c   1.000
_cell.angle_alpha   90.00
_cell.angle_beta   90.00
_cell.angle_gamma   90.00
#
_symmetry.space_group_name_H-M   'P 1'
#
loop_
_entity.id
_entity.type
_entity.pdbx_description
1 polymer ?
#
loop_
_entity_poly.entity_id
_entity_poly.type
_entity_poly.pdbx_seq_one_letter_code
_entity_poly.pdbx_strand_id
1 'polypeptide(L)'
;MAVAGALRGHAKAILCLSVVSDLLFSGSADRTVRVWKRSSGSGNSYSCLAVLEGHRNPVKCLTAAVDSNNSKSSNDSDNSYLVYSGGLDFEIKVWQIQFPRS
;
A
#
# COMPACT_ATOMS: atom_id res chain seq x y z
N MET A 1 9.25 -8.75 -24.33
CA MET A 1 8.74 -8.37 -22.99
C MET A 1 8.02 -9.57 -22.39
N ALA A 2 8.17 -9.81 -21.09
CA ALA A 2 7.53 -10.94 -20.41
C ALA A 2 6.82 -10.47 -19.14
N VAL A 3 5.69 -11.08 -18.81
CA VAL A 3 4.99 -10.87 -17.54
C VAL A 3 5.78 -11.58 -16.44
N ALA A 4 6.18 -10.85 -15.40
CA ALA A 4 6.95 -11.42 -14.27
C ALA A 4 6.07 -12.06 -13.18
N GLY A 5 4.78 -11.73 -13.13
CA GLY A 5 3.84 -12.25 -12.15
C GLY A 5 2.50 -11.52 -12.17
N ALA A 6 1.55 -11.99 -11.36
CA ALA A 6 0.25 -11.37 -11.19
C ALA A 6 -0.17 -11.43 -9.71
N LEU A 7 -0.59 -10.29 -9.17
CA LEU A 7 -1.03 -10.16 -7.78
C LEU A 7 -2.56 -10.23 -7.76
N ARG A 8 -3.12 -11.25 -7.10
CA ARG A 8 -4.57 -11.49 -7.01
C ARG A 8 -5.07 -11.20 -5.60
N GLY A 9 -6.22 -10.56 -5.48
CA GLY A 9 -6.85 -10.31 -4.18
C GLY A 9 -7.99 -9.31 -4.23
N HIS A 10 -7.94 -8.29 -5.09
CA HIS A 10 -9.07 -7.38 -5.28
C HIS A 10 -10.27 -8.10 -5.89
N ALA A 11 -11.47 -7.72 -5.42
CA ALA A 11 -12.74 -8.29 -5.90
C ALA A 11 -13.29 -7.55 -7.13
N LYS A 12 -12.72 -6.40 -7.47
CA LYS A 12 -13.09 -5.56 -8.63
C LYS A 12 -11.84 -4.94 -9.27
N ALA A 13 -12.05 -4.14 -10.31
CA ALA A 13 -10.99 -3.49 -11.07
C ALA A 13 -10.05 -2.66 -10.18
N ILE A 14 -8.75 -2.83 -10.40
CA ILE A 14 -7.69 -2.00 -9.84
C ILE A 14 -7.63 -0.71 -10.65
N LEU A 15 -7.76 0.43 -9.98
CA LEU A 15 -7.91 1.73 -10.63
C LEU A 15 -6.66 2.62 -10.48
N CYS A 16 -5.84 2.36 -9.46
CA CYS A 16 -4.61 3.11 -9.21
C CYS A 16 -3.59 2.27 -8.45
N LEU A 17 -2.31 2.60 -8.62
CA LEU A 17 -1.17 1.94 -7.97
C LEU A 17 -0.19 3.01 -7.46
N SER A 18 0.57 2.69 -6.41
CA SER A 18 1.72 3.47 -5.95
C SER A 18 2.78 2.54 -5.38
N VAL A 19 4.07 2.88 -5.53
CA VAL A 19 5.18 2.07 -5.03
C VAL A 19 6.11 2.96 -4.21
N VAL A 20 6.52 2.47 -3.05
CA VAL A 20 7.56 3.10 -2.22
C VAL A 20 8.41 2.00 -1.60
N SER A 21 9.73 2.08 -1.80
CA SER A 21 10.66 1.05 -1.31
C SER A 21 10.29 -0.37 -1.78
N ASP A 22 10.12 -1.32 -0.87
CA ASP A 22 9.71 -2.71 -1.11
C ASP A 22 8.18 -2.94 -1.10
N LEU A 23 7.40 -1.86 -0.97
CA LEU A 23 5.95 -1.88 -0.88
C LEU A 23 5.28 -1.41 -2.18
N LEU A 24 4.24 -2.12 -2.57
CA LEU A 24 3.28 -1.72 -3.58
C LEU A 24 1.92 -1.51 -2.91
N PHE A 25 1.23 -0.45 -3.31
CA PHE A 25 -0.14 -0.16 -2.92
C PHE A 25 -1.05 -0.20 -4.13
N SER A 26 -2.25 -0.75 -3.97
CA SER A 26 -3.26 -0.78 -5.02
C SER A 26 -4.61 -0.32 -4.50
N GLY A 27 -5.28 0.55 -5.25
CA GLY A 27 -6.61 1.06 -4.95
C GLY A 27 -7.62 0.57 -5.99
N SER A 28 -8.82 0.21 -5.55
CA SER A 28 -9.76 -0.55 -6.37
C SER A 28 -11.21 -0.04 -6.30
N ALA A 29 -12.00 -0.44 -7.29
CA ALA A 29 -13.45 -0.31 -7.29
C ALA A 29 -14.15 -1.14 -6.20
N ASP A 30 -13.44 -2.07 -5.56
CA ASP A 30 -13.94 -2.78 -4.37
C ASP A 30 -13.88 -1.93 -3.09
N ARG A 31 -13.40 -0.69 -3.18
CA ARG A 31 -13.32 0.32 -2.11
C ARG A 31 -12.21 0.07 -1.10
N THR A 32 -11.28 -0.82 -1.42
CA THR A 32 -10.13 -1.11 -0.56
C THR A 32 -8.84 -0.56 -1.15
N VAL A 33 -7.87 -0.28 -0.27
CA VAL A 33 -6.46 -0.18 -0.64
C VAL A 33 -5.77 -1.45 -0.15
N ARG A 34 -4.94 -2.11 -0.96
CA ARG A 34 -4.15 -3.27 -0.53
C ARG A 34 -2.67 -2.91 -0.46
N VAL A 35 -2.01 -3.42 0.57
CA VAL A 35 -0.56 -3.32 0.78
C VAL A 35 0.09 -4.62 0.39
N TRP A 36 1.09 -4.56 -0.48
CA TRP A 36 1.83 -5.71 -0.97
C TRP A 36 3.31 -5.51 -0.67
N LYS A 37 3.98 -6.56 -0.19
CA LYS A 37 5.42 -6.54 0.03
C LYS A 37 6.10 -7.54 -0.88
N ARG A 38 7.20 -7.09 -1.50
CA ARG A 38 8.08 -7.97 -2.27
C ARG A 38 8.87 -8.84 -1.29
N SER A 39 8.84 -10.15 -1.48
CA SER A 39 9.69 -11.06 -0.72
C SER A 39 11.16 -10.88 -1.15
N SER A 40 12.08 -10.78 -0.20
CA SER A 40 13.53 -10.61 -0.47
C SER A 40 14.22 -11.89 -0.97
N GLY A 41 13.51 -13.02 -1.10
CA GLY A 41 14.05 -14.29 -1.58
C GLY A 41 14.22 -14.38 -3.10
N SER A 42 14.71 -15.53 -3.58
CA SER A 42 14.98 -15.85 -5.01
C SER A 42 13.77 -15.75 -5.96
N GLY A 43 12.57 -15.48 -5.45
CA GLY A 43 11.36 -15.31 -6.24
C GLY A 43 10.87 -13.87 -6.19
N ASN A 44 10.53 -13.30 -7.35
CA ASN A 44 9.81 -12.03 -7.47
C ASN A 44 8.34 -12.15 -7.01
N SER A 45 8.13 -12.74 -5.84
CA SER A 45 6.81 -12.98 -5.26
C SER A 45 6.40 -11.80 -4.38
N TYR A 46 5.12 -11.46 -4.45
CA TYR A 46 4.48 -10.45 -3.62
C TYR A 46 3.47 -11.13 -2.71
N SER A 47 3.45 -10.77 -1.43
CA SER A 47 2.40 -11.15 -0.50
C SER A 47 1.56 -9.93 -0.13
N CYS A 48 0.25 -10.12 0.00
CA CYS A 48 -0.64 -9.08 0.53
C CYS A 48 -0.46 -9.01 2.04
N LEU A 49 0.10 -7.93 2.54
CA LEU A 49 0.32 -7.72 3.98
C LEU A 49 -0.93 -7.21 4.68
N ALA A 50 -1.71 -6.37 4.00
CA ALA A 50 -2.89 -5.74 4.59
C ALA A 50 -3.92 -5.36 3.53
N VAL A 51 -5.18 -5.31 3.98
CA VAL A 51 -6.32 -4.71 3.26
C VAL A 51 -6.80 -3.54 4.11
N LEU A 52 -6.66 -2.33 3.58
CA LEU A 52 -7.09 -1.09 4.22
C LEU A 52 -8.53 -0.82 3.78
N GLU A 53 -9.44 -1.00 4.73
CA GLU A 53 -10.87 -0.77 4.56
C GLU A 53 -11.25 0.58 5.17
N GLY A 54 -12.17 1.30 4.53
CA GLY A 54 -12.69 2.56 5.05
C GLY A 54 -13.24 3.51 4.01
N HIS A 55 -12.86 3.37 2.73
CA HIS A 55 -13.53 4.10 1.65
C HIS A 55 -14.94 3.56 1.43
N ARG A 56 -15.91 4.46 1.25
CA ARG A 56 -17.31 4.09 0.98
C ARG A 56 -17.58 3.85 -0.50
N ASN A 57 -16.72 4.39 -1.36
CA ASN A 57 -16.80 4.34 -2.83
C ASN A 57 -15.43 4.00 -3.45
N PRO A 58 -15.35 3.71 -4.76
CA PRO A 58 -14.11 3.35 -5.44
C PRO A 58 -12.93 4.30 -5.17
N VAL A 59 -11.75 3.72 -4.93
CA VAL A 59 -10.49 4.46 -4.80
C VAL A 59 -9.97 4.79 -6.20
N LYS A 60 -9.73 6.07 -6.51
CA LYS A 60 -9.35 6.55 -7.85
C LYS A 60 -7.90 6.95 -7.96
N CYS A 61 -7.25 7.34 -6.87
CA CYS A 61 -5.85 7.75 -6.88
C CYS A 61 -5.14 7.36 -5.58
N LEU A 62 -3.83 7.16 -5.70
CA LEU A 62 -2.94 6.83 -4.60
C LEU A 62 -1.62 7.58 -4.76
N THR A 63 -1.05 8.02 -3.64
CA THR A 63 0.37 8.38 -3.54
C THR A 63 0.90 7.92 -2.17
N ALA A 64 2.20 7.67 -2.07
CA ALA A 64 2.81 7.18 -0.84
C ALA A 64 4.21 7.79 -0.64
N ALA A 65 4.61 7.94 0.61
CA ALA A 65 5.92 8.47 0.99
C ALA A 65 6.45 7.77 2.24
N VAL A 66 7.78 7.78 2.41
CA VAL A 66 8.42 7.39 3.67
C VAL A 66 8.13 8.46 4.71
N ASP A 67 7.63 8.04 5.88
CA ASP A 67 7.37 8.94 6.99
C ASP A 67 8.62 9.07 7.86
N SER A 68 9.31 10.20 7.72
CA SER A 68 10.56 10.49 8.45
C SER A 68 10.32 11.12 9.83
N ASN A 69 9.08 11.51 10.15
CA ASN A 69 8.79 12.29 11.36
C ASN A 69 8.75 11.45 12.65
N ASN A 70 8.64 10.12 12.55
CA ASN A 70 8.63 9.23 13.71
C ASN A 70 10.04 8.92 14.27
N SER A 71 11.09 9.45 13.65
CA SER A 71 12.50 9.26 14.08
C SER A 71 12.88 9.96 15.40
N LYS A 72 11.95 10.71 16.04
CA LYS A 72 12.20 11.47 17.27
C LYS A 72 11.70 10.80 18.55
N SER A 73 10.98 9.68 18.45
CA SER A 73 10.62 8.88 19.63
C SER A 73 11.64 7.75 19.80
N SER A 74 12.37 7.83 20.90
CA SER A 74 13.39 6.88 21.34
C SER A 74 13.05 5.40 21.06
N ASN A 75 13.99 4.71 20.42
CA ASN A 75 14.10 3.25 20.18
C ASN A 75 13.52 2.63 18.89
N ASP A 76 12.92 3.38 17.97
CA ASP A 76 12.15 2.72 16.91
C ASP A 76 12.94 2.49 15.60
N SER A 77 13.34 1.23 15.38
CA SER A 77 13.98 0.72 14.16
C SER A 77 13.01 0.53 13.00
N ASP A 78 11.73 0.85 13.18
CA ASP A 78 10.66 0.49 12.25
C ASP A 78 10.55 1.47 11.08
N ASN A 79 10.35 0.95 9.88
CA ASN A 79 10.08 1.78 8.71
C ASN A 79 8.61 2.23 8.77
N SER A 80 8.39 3.55 8.81
CA SER A 80 7.06 4.18 8.73
C SER A 80 6.79 4.71 7.32
N TYR A 81 5.57 4.55 6.85
CA TYR A 81 5.10 5.02 5.55
C TYR A 81 3.74 5.70 5.68
N LEU A 82 3.54 6.75 4.90
CA LEU A 82 2.24 7.41 4.74
C LEU A 82 1.70 7.11 3.34
N VAL A 83 0.44 6.68 3.29
CA VAL A 83 -0.30 6.46 2.05
C VAL A 83 -1.49 7.40 2.03
N TYR A 84 -1.70 8.06 0.89
CA TYR A 84 -2.81 8.97 0.67
C TYR A 84 -3.68 8.42 -0.45
N SER A 85 -4.96 8.18 -0.17
CA SER A 85 -5.92 7.64 -1.13
C SER A 85 -7.08 8.60 -1.32
N GLY A 86 -7.41 8.90 -2.59
CA GLY A 86 -8.59 9.68 -2.96
C GLY A 86 -9.66 8.79 -3.57
N GLY A 87 -10.89 8.91 -3.08
CA GLY A 87 -12.04 8.11 -3.51
C GLY A 87 -13.21 8.94 -4.04
N LEU A 88 -14.20 8.25 -4.60
CA LEU A 88 -15.49 8.86 -4.98
C LEU A 88 -16.44 9.07 -3.78
N ASP A 89 -15.93 8.96 -2.56
CA ASP A 89 -16.66 9.22 -1.30
C ASP A 89 -16.37 10.61 -0.74
N PHE A 90 -15.76 11.48 -1.56
CA PHE A 90 -15.41 12.86 -1.24
C PHE A 90 -14.36 12.99 -0.12
N GLU A 91 -13.62 11.92 0.14
CA GLU A 91 -12.61 11.87 1.19
C GLU A 91 -11.22 11.58 0.60
N ILE A 92 -10.21 12.24 1.18
CA ILE A 92 -8.83 11.78 1.13
C ILE A 92 -8.60 11.04 2.45
N LYS A 93 -8.15 9.79 2.36
CA LYS A 93 -7.73 9.03 3.55
C LYS A 93 -6.22 8.99 3.62
N VAL A 94 -5.72 9.18 4.83
CA VAL A 94 -4.30 9.09 5.18
C VAL A 94 -4.11 7.83 6.01
N TRP A 95 -3.22 6.95 5.57
CA TRP A 95 -2.92 5.69 6.22
C TRP A 95 -1.48 5.72 6.69
N GLN A 96 -1.27 5.51 7.99
CA GLN A 96 0.06 5.30 8.55
C GLN A 96 0.32 3.80 8.64
N ILE A 97 1.42 3.36 8.05
CA ILE A 97 1.80 1.95 7.98
C ILE A 97 3.20 1.80 8.57
N GLN A 98 3.35 0.93 9.56
CA GLN A 98 4.64 0.66 10.23
C GLN A 98 4.98 -0.81 10.10
N PHE A 99 6.24 -1.10 9.78
CA PHE A 99 6.77 -2.46 9.78
C PHE A 99 8.12 -2.50 10.49
N PRO A 100 8.36 -3.54 11.31
CA PRO A 100 9.67 -3.75 11.88
C PRO A 100 10.72 -4.05 10.82
N ARG A 101 11.92 -3.48 11.01
CA ARG A 101 13.09 -3.90 10.24
C ARG A 101 13.45 -5.32 10.67
N SER A 102 13.36 -6.26 9.73
CA SER A 102 13.91 -7.62 9.86
C SER A 102 15.43 -7.60 9.82
#